data_AF-A0A952JYK5-F1
#
_entry.id   AF-A0A952JYK5-F1
#
_cell.length_a   1.000
_cell.length_b   1.000
_cell.length_c   1.000
_cell.angle_alpha   90.00
_cell.angle_beta   90.00
_cell.angle_gamma   90.00
#
_symmetry.space_group_name_H-M   'P 1'
#
loop_
_entity.id
_entity.type
_entity.pdbx_description
1 polymer ?
#
loop_
_entity_poly.entity_id
_entity_poly.type
_entity_poly.pdbx_seq_one_letter_code
_entity_poly.pdbx_strand_id
1 'polypeptide(L)'
;MKKIFFALLNLSLVLVSCAQTKCTVKKAYAFYTVTIAGAAIADENGNIIPPKPQINRFIYLEVTGTKEPVVERIMYDSILYKSTIERVVGNIVVPVETNSENAKYSIRVKKKNSLWKIELQPADENKLAKEGATDINISFKYSNKSCTYKIKEEILLQTAPRY
;
A
#
# COMPACT_ATOMS: atom_id res chain seq x y z
N MET A 1 -4.98 -58.74 7.13
CA MET A 1 -5.95 -57.66 6.84
C MET A 1 -5.78 -56.40 7.71
N LYS A 2 -5.41 -56.47 9.00
CA LYS A 2 -5.24 -55.28 9.87
C LYS A 2 -4.12 -54.28 9.48
N LYS A 3 -3.08 -54.71 8.75
CA LYS A 3 -1.92 -53.85 8.42
C LYS A 3 -2.19 -52.83 7.30
N ILE A 4 -3.16 -53.09 6.42
CA ILE A 4 -3.50 -52.19 5.29
C ILE A 4 -4.27 -50.96 5.80
N PHE A 5 -5.06 -51.11 6.86
CA PHE A 5 -5.84 -50.02 7.45
C PHE A 5 -4.97 -48.92 8.06
N PHE A 6 -3.82 -49.29 8.64
CA PHE A 6 -2.87 -48.32 9.21
C PHE A 6 -2.11 -47.52 8.14
N ALA A 7 -1.91 -48.08 6.94
CA ALA A 7 -1.27 -47.36 5.84
C ALA A 7 -2.19 -46.30 5.23
N LEU A 8 -3.49 -46.60 5.11
CA LEU A 8 -4.50 -45.64 4.63
C LEU A 8 -4.74 -44.48 5.61
N LEU A 9 -4.64 -44.73 6.92
CA LEU A 9 -4.81 -43.68 7.93
C LEU A 9 -3.64 -42.68 7.95
N ASN A 10 -2.42 -43.09 7.63
CA ASN A 10 -1.26 -42.19 7.59
C ASN A 10 -1.24 -41.31 6.34
N LEU A 11 -1.87 -41.72 5.24
CA LEU A 11 -1.89 -40.96 3.99
C LEU A 11 -2.83 -39.73 4.05
N SER A 12 -3.87 -39.76 4.89
CA SER A 12 -4.81 -38.64 5.04
C SER A 12 -4.30 -37.50 5.94
N LEU A 13 -3.32 -37.76 6.81
CA LEU A 13 -2.72 -36.75 7.69
C LEU A 13 -1.77 -35.78 6.96
N VAL A 14 -1.25 -36.14 5.79
CA VAL A 14 -0.33 -35.28 5.01
C VAL A 14 -1.08 -34.19 4.23
N LEU A 15 -2.40 -34.34 4.02
CA LEU A 15 -3.19 -33.41 3.19
C LEU A 15 -3.75 -32.20 3.97
N VAL A 16 -3.62 -32.15 5.30
CA VAL A 16 -4.22 -31.08 6.13
C VAL A 16 -3.27 -29.88 6.35
N SER A 17 -1.99 -29.98 5.97
CA SER A 17 -0.99 -28.94 6.27
C SER A 17 -1.03 -27.73 5.32
N CYS A 18 -1.78 -27.80 4.21
CA CYS A 18 -1.93 -26.69 3.27
C CYS A 18 -3.18 -25.83 3.56
N ALA A 19 -3.47 -25.53 4.82
CA ALA A 19 -4.41 -24.46 5.16
C ALA A 19 -3.73 -23.11 4.89
N GLN A 20 -3.69 -22.72 3.61
CA GLN A 20 -3.19 -21.42 3.16
C GLN A 20 -3.81 -20.34 4.04
N THR A 21 -2.98 -19.69 4.85
CA THR A 21 -3.37 -18.57 5.72
C THR A 21 -3.83 -17.42 4.83
N LYS A 22 -5.12 -17.45 4.48
CA LYS A 22 -5.75 -16.43 3.65
C LYS A 22 -5.62 -15.10 4.39
N CYS A 23 -4.81 -14.23 3.82
CA CYS A 23 -4.56 -12.90 4.34
C CYS A 23 -5.90 -12.18 4.62
N THR A 24 -5.97 -11.46 5.74
CA THR A 24 -7.19 -10.74 6.14
C THR A 24 -7.48 -9.53 5.25
N VAL A 25 -6.51 -9.09 4.44
CA VAL A 25 -6.69 -8.02 3.46
C VAL A 25 -7.63 -8.46 2.37
N LYS A 26 -8.59 -7.59 2.06
CA LYS A 26 -9.53 -7.75 0.95
C LYS A 26 -9.10 -6.96 -0.26
N LYS A 27 -8.67 -5.72 -0.04
CA LYS A 27 -8.22 -4.81 -1.09
C LYS A 27 -7.16 -3.88 -0.53
N ALA A 28 -6.26 -3.46 -1.40
CA ALA A 28 -5.32 -2.38 -1.13
C ALA A 28 -5.26 -1.48 -2.37
N TYR A 29 -5.16 -0.18 -2.14
CA TYR A 29 -5.13 0.83 -3.18
C TYR A 29 -3.95 1.77 -2.90
N ALA A 30 -2.98 1.81 -3.80
CA ALA A 30 -1.82 2.69 -3.66
C ALA A 30 -2.02 3.95 -4.51
N PHE A 31 -1.71 5.09 -3.91
CA PHE A 31 -1.85 6.40 -4.53
C PHE A 31 -0.60 7.23 -4.31
N TYR A 32 -0.34 8.13 -5.26
CA TYR A 32 0.68 9.15 -5.11
C TYR A 32 0.22 10.50 -5.65
N THR A 33 0.84 11.55 -5.14
CA THR A 33 0.75 12.91 -5.68
C THR A 33 2.13 13.42 -6.00
N VAL A 34 2.24 14.21 -7.06
CA VAL A 34 3.45 14.92 -7.43
C VAL A 34 3.23 16.41 -7.20
N THR A 35 4.14 17.04 -6.46
CA THR A 35 4.14 18.49 -6.23
C THR A 35 5.50 19.06 -6.56
N ILE A 36 5.54 20.13 -7.37
CA ILE A 36 6.76 20.85 -7.71
C ILE A 36 6.70 22.20 -7.00
N ALA A 37 7.78 22.61 -6.34
CA ALA A 37 7.86 23.94 -5.73
C ALA A 37 7.87 25.01 -6.84
N GLY A 38 6.99 26.01 -6.74
CA GLY A 38 6.79 27.03 -7.78
C GLY A 38 7.95 28.03 -7.93
N ALA A 39 8.79 28.18 -6.91
CA ALA A 39 9.96 29.06 -6.95
C ALA A 39 11.22 28.26 -7.30
N ALA A 40 11.92 28.68 -8.36
CA ALA A 40 13.26 28.20 -8.64
C ALA A 40 14.25 28.77 -7.60
N ILE A 41 15.06 27.91 -7.00
CA ILE A 41 16.08 28.30 -6.03
C ILE A 41 17.37 28.54 -6.81
N ALA A 42 18.12 29.60 -6.52
CA ALA A 42 19.46 29.78 -7.09
C ALA A 42 20.54 29.26 -6.12
N ASP A 43 21.65 28.74 -6.65
CA ASP A 43 22.82 28.42 -5.85
C ASP A 43 23.61 29.69 -5.44
N GLU A 44 24.69 29.51 -4.69
CA GLU A 44 25.57 30.60 -4.24
C GLU A 44 26.22 31.39 -5.39
N ASN A 45 26.24 30.83 -6.61
CA ASN A 45 26.81 31.44 -7.81
C ASN A 45 25.74 32.06 -8.73
N GLY A 46 24.46 32.05 -8.32
CA GLY A 46 23.34 32.54 -9.12
C GLY A 46 22.84 31.57 -10.19
N ASN A 47 23.30 30.31 -10.21
CA ASN A 47 22.78 29.30 -11.12
C ASN A 47 21.43 28.79 -10.64
N ILE A 48 20.48 28.67 -11.55
CA ILE A 48 19.15 28.14 -11.25
C ILE A 48 19.25 26.64 -10.92
N ILE A 49 18.79 26.27 -9.74
CA ILE A 49 18.60 24.89 -9.32
C ILE A 49 17.21 24.46 -9.81
N PRO A 50 17.12 23.46 -10.72
CA PRO A 50 15.83 22.97 -11.17
C PRO A 50 15.03 22.40 -9.97
N PRO A 51 13.75 22.76 -9.82
CA PRO A 51 12.95 22.26 -8.71
C PRO A 51 12.80 20.75 -8.83
N LYS A 52 13.00 20.04 -7.72
CA LYS A 52 12.81 18.59 -7.67
C LYS A 52 11.35 18.28 -7.34
N PRO A 53 10.68 17.37 -8.06
CA PRO A 53 9.33 16.94 -7.73
C PRO A 53 9.35 16.24 -6.36
N GLN A 54 8.41 16.62 -5.50
CA GLN A 54 8.11 15.94 -4.25
C GLN A 54 6.98 14.95 -4.49
N ILE A 55 7.23 13.68 -4.19
CA ILE A 55 6.26 12.60 -4.35
C ILE A 55 5.74 12.22 -2.96
N ASN A 56 4.46 12.46 -2.71
CA ASN A 56 3.79 11.98 -1.51
C ASN A 56 3.01 10.72 -1.82
N ARG A 57 3.07 9.72 -0.94
CA ARG A 57 2.45 8.42 -1.16
C ARG A 57 1.59 7.99 0.00
N PHE A 58 0.51 7.30 -0.32
CA PHE A 58 -0.30 6.64 0.68
C PHE A 58 -1.02 5.42 0.13
N ILE A 59 -1.41 4.52 1.03
CA ILE A 59 -2.16 3.30 0.72
C ILE A 59 -3.47 3.31 1.51
N TYR A 60 -4.58 2.98 0.86
CA TYR A 60 -5.80 2.58 1.55
C TYR A 60 -5.88 1.05 1.62
N LEU A 61 -5.92 0.50 2.84
CA LEU A 61 -5.94 -0.93 3.12
C LEU A 61 -7.30 -1.36 3.71
N GLU A 62 -8.04 -2.18 2.99
CA GLU A 62 -9.29 -2.79 3.46
C GLU A 62 -9.00 -4.16 4.09
N VAL A 63 -9.28 -4.29 5.39
CA VAL A 63 -9.11 -5.55 6.15
C VAL A 63 -10.44 -6.02 6.75
N THR A 64 -10.60 -7.33 6.90
CA THR A 64 -11.76 -7.88 7.61
C THR A 64 -11.63 -7.73 9.13
N GLY A 65 -12.69 -7.22 9.76
CA GLY A 65 -12.74 -6.91 11.18
C GLY A 65 -12.42 -5.45 11.48
N THR A 66 -12.22 -5.15 12.76
CA THR A 66 -12.07 -3.78 13.29
C THR A 66 -10.72 -3.54 13.96
N LYS A 67 -9.89 -4.57 14.10
CA LYS A 67 -8.57 -4.43 14.73
C LYS A 67 -7.65 -3.65 13.81
N GLU A 68 -6.71 -2.93 14.40
CA GLU A 68 -5.67 -2.24 13.65
C GLU A 68 -4.63 -3.24 13.12
N PRO A 69 -4.29 -3.21 11.82
CA PRO A 69 -3.14 -3.96 11.31
C PRO A 69 -1.84 -3.26 11.73
N VAL A 70 -0.88 -4.03 12.23
CA VAL A 70 0.45 -3.53 12.57
C VAL A 70 1.33 -3.64 11.34
N VAL A 71 1.64 -2.52 10.69
CA VAL A 71 2.53 -2.50 9.53
C VAL A 71 3.96 -2.82 9.97
N GLU A 72 4.56 -3.83 9.35
CA GLU A 72 5.94 -4.26 9.64
C GLU A 72 6.92 -3.73 8.59
N ARG A 73 6.52 -3.73 7.31
CA ARG A 73 7.39 -3.33 6.20
C ARG A 73 6.56 -2.90 5.00
N ILE A 74 6.96 -1.79 4.37
CA ILE A 74 6.41 -1.37 3.07
C ILE A 74 7.55 -1.08 2.11
N MET A 75 7.49 -1.68 0.92
CA MET A 75 8.50 -1.52 -0.11
C MET A 75 7.88 -1.07 -1.42
N TYR A 76 8.52 -0.10 -2.06
CA TYR A 76 8.25 0.35 -3.43
C TYR A 76 9.53 0.20 -4.24
N ASP A 77 9.55 -0.66 -5.25
CA ASP A 77 10.70 -0.89 -6.14
C ASP A 77 12.04 -1.05 -5.37
N SER A 78 12.04 -1.86 -4.32
CA SER A 78 13.19 -2.09 -3.41
C SER A 78 13.54 -0.97 -2.43
N ILE A 79 12.81 0.15 -2.42
CA ILE A 79 12.97 1.23 -1.46
C ILE A 79 12.05 0.98 -0.26
N LEU A 80 12.62 1.05 0.95
CA LEU A 80 11.88 0.90 2.20
C LEU A 80 11.20 2.21 2.59
N TYR A 81 9.95 2.11 3.04
CA TYR A 81 9.17 3.25 3.54
C TYR A 81 8.87 3.10 5.02
N LYS A 82 8.94 4.21 5.74
CA LYS A 82 8.29 4.40 7.04
C LYS A 82 6.81 4.66 6.80
N SER A 83 5.98 4.30 7.77
CA SER A 83 4.54 4.42 7.64
C SER A 83 3.87 4.90 8.91
N THR A 84 2.86 5.74 8.76
CA THR A 84 1.87 6.03 9.82
C THR A 84 0.51 5.54 9.36
N ILE A 85 -0.21 4.86 10.24
CA ILE A 85 -1.50 4.28 9.93
C ILE A 85 -2.61 4.97 10.72
N GLU A 86 -3.73 5.24 10.06
CA GLU A 86 -4.92 5.80 10.67
C GLU A 86 -6.19 5.11 10.17
N ARG A 87 -7.21 5.06 11.02
CA ARG A 87 -8.49 4.47 10.65
C ARG A 87 -9.31 5.46 9.84
N VAL A 88 -9.89 4.98 8.76
CA VAL A 88 -10.78 5.76 7.90
C VAL A 88 -12.23 5.40 8.20
N VAL A 89 -13.07 6.42 8.41
CA VAL A 89 -14.51 6.27 8.64
C VAL A 89 -15.27 6.77 7.41
N GLY A 90 -16.16 5.94 6.89
CA GLY A 90 -17.00 6.28 5.74
C GLY A 90 -16.40 5.87 4.39
N ASN A 91 -16.97 6.42 3.33
CA ASN A 91 -16.50 6.19 1.95
C ASN A 91 -15.50 7.27 1.56
N ILE A 92 -14.50 6.89 0.78
CA ILE A 92 -13.50 7.82 0.24
C ILE A 92 -13.73 8.02 -1.26
N VAL A 93 -13.57 9.26 -1.70
CA VAL A 93 -13.55 9.63 -3.12
C VAL A 93 -12.32 10.48 -3.34
N VAL A 94 -11.41 10.03 -4.20
CA VAL A 94 -10.18 10.77 -4.55
C VAL A 94 -10.17 11.13 -6.04
N PRO A 95 -9.76 12.35 -6.41
CA PRO A 95 -9.64 12.76 -7.82
C PRO A 95 -8.40 12.11 -8.44
N VAL A 96 -8.58 11.42 -9.57
CA VAL A 96 -7.48 10.72 -10.26
C VAL A 96 -7.06 11.50 -11.49
N GLU A 97 -5.76 11.50 -11.77
CA GLU A 97 -5.24 12.09 -13.00
C GLU A 97 -5.52 11.15 -14.17
N THR A 98 -6.47 11.54 -15.02
CA THR A 98 -6.82 10.83 -16.25
C THR A 98 -7.16 11.83 -17.35
N ASN A 99 -7.23 11.37 -18.60
CA ASN A 99 -7.68 12.18 -19.74
C ASN A 99 -9.12 12.72 -19.60
N SER A 100 -9.89 12.28 -18.60
CA SER A 100 -11.21 12.80 -18.28
C SER A 100 -11.12 13.77 -17.10
N GLU A 101 -11.52 15.02 -17.31
CA GLU A 101 -11.46 16.15 -16.35
C GLU A 101 -12.16 15.91 -14.99
N ASN A 102 -12.90 14.81 -14.82
CA ASN A 102 -13.66 14.53 -13.61
C ASN A 102 -13.56 13.08 -13.13
N ALA A 103 -12.52 12.35 -13.54
CA ALA A 103 -12.35 10.99 -13.08
C ALA A 103 -12.07 10.95 -11.57
N LYS A 104 -12.84 10.10 -10.88
CA LYS A 104 -12.75 9.92 -9.43
C LYS A 104 -12.67 8.44 -9.09
N TYR A 105 -11.82 8.12 -8.13
CA TYR A 105 -11.74 6.79 -7.55
C TYR A 105 -12.60 6.73 -6.29
N SER A 106 -13.60 5.85 -6.26
CA SER A 106 -14.46 5.66 -5.09
C SER A 106 -14.10 4.37 -4.36
N ILE A 107 -13.70 4.51 -3.09
CA ILE A 107 -13.40 3.39 -2.20
C ILE A 107 -14.59 3.21 -1.26
N ARG A 108 -15.28 2.07 -1.42
CA ARG A 108 -16.40 1.65 -0.58
C ARG A 108 -16.01 0.43 0.23
N VAL A 109 -16.18 0.54 1.55
CA VAL A 109 -15.83 -0.51 2.51
C VAL A 109 -17.00 -1.46 2.67
N LYS A 110 -16.75 -2.77 2.58
CA LYS A 110 -17.82 -3.76 2.82
C LYS A 110 -18.20 -3.81 4.31
N LYS A 111 -19.45 -4.20 4.59
CA LYS A 111 -19.92 -4.41 5.97
C LYS A 111 -18.99 -5.40 6.70
N LYS A 112 -18.63 -5.07 7.95
CA LYS A 112 -17.68 -5.82 8.81
C LYS A 112 -16.20 -5.74 8.40
N ASN A 113 -15.85 -4.93 7.41
CA ASN A 113 -14.46 -4.57 7.12
C ASN A 113 -14.13 -3.21 7.74
N SER A 114 -12.84 -2.94 7.89
CA SER A 114 -12.30 -1.63 8.22
C SER A 114 -11.36 -1.16 7.11
N LEU A 115 -11.30 0.15 6.94
CA LEU A 115 -10.41 0.82 6.01
C LEU A 115 -9.38 1.60 6.82
N TRP A 116 -8.13 1.48 6.41
CA TRP A 116 -7.00 2.15 7.03
C TRP A 116 -6.25 2.93 5.96
N LYS A 117 -5.87 4.17 6.28
CA LYS A 117 -4.97 4.96 5.45
C LYS A 117 -3.57 4.80 6.02
N ILE A 118 -2.62 4.55 5.14
CA ILE A 118 -1.22 4.38 5.49
C ILE A 118 -0.46 5.47 4.73
N GLU A 119 -0.03 6.50 5.43
CA GLU A 119 0.84 7.54 4.89
C GLU A 119 2.27 7.02 4.86
N LEU A 120 3.00 7.33 3.78
CA LEU A 120 4.33 6.78 3.54
C LEU A 120 5.37 7.90 3.42
N GLN A 121 6.52 7.65 4.04
CA GLN A 121 7.71 8.49 3.92
C GLN A 121 8.93 7.62 3.61
N PRO A 122 9.83 8.02 2.70
CA PRO A 122 11.07 7.29 2.48
C PRO A 122 11.81 7.03 3.79
N ALA A 123 12.29 5.80 4.02
CA ALA A 123 13.07 5.53 5.21
C ALA A 123 14.45 6.20 5.17
N ASP A 124 14.97 6.42 3.96
CA ASP A 124 16.21 7.13 3.64
C ASP A 124 15.87 8.37 2.83
N GLU A 125 16.11 9.55 3.40
CA GLU A 125 15.80 10.85 2.81
C GLU A 125 16.62 11.14 1.55
N ASN A 126 17.75 10.47 1.36
CA ASN A 126 18.59 10.63 0.17
C ASN A 126 18.09 9.82 -1.03
N LYS A 127 17.19 8.85 -0.80
CA LYS A 127 16.61 8.05 -1.89
C LYS A 127 15.40 8.74 -2.46
N LEU A 128 15.55 9.21 -3.70
CA LEU A 128 14.44 9.78 -4.45
C LEU A 128 13.37 8.72 -4.72
N ALA A 129 12.14 9.05 -4.36
CA ALA A 129 10.97 8.34 -4.83
C ALA A 129 10.93 8.42 -6.36
N LYS A 130 10.76 7.28 -7.04
CA LYS A 130 10.46 7.24 -8.48
C LYS A 130 8.97 7.45 -8.69
N GLU A 131 8.54 8.02 -9.80
CA GLU A 131 7.10 8.08 -10.12
C GLU A 131 6.60 6.71 -10.60
N GLY A 132 5.34 6.37 -10.28
CA GLY A 132 4.65 5.20 -10.81
C GLY A 132 5.32 3.86 -10.48
N ALA A 133 5.43 3.53 -9.19
CA ALA A 133 6.08 2.30 -8.78
C ALA A 133 5.34 1.05 -9.28
N THR A 134 6.12 0.03 -9.66
CA THR A 134 5.58 -1.19 -10.29
C THR A 134 5.57 -2.40 -9.37
N ASP A 135 6.41 -2.38 -8.32
CA ASP A 135 6.45 -3.43 -7.31
C ASP A 135 6.23 -2.85 -5.92
N ILE A 136 5.00 -2.99 -5.43
CA ILE A 136 4.57 -2.50 -4.12
C ILE A 136 4.21 -3.68 -3.24
N ASN A 137 4.96 -3.87 -2.15
CA ASN A 137 4.74 -4.94 -1.20
C ASN A 137 4.53 -4.38 0.21
N ILE A 138 3.44 -4.81 0.85
CA ILE A 138 3.14 -4.48 2.25
C ILE A 138 3.14 -5.76 3.08
N SER A 139 3.96 -5.77 4.14
CA SER A 139 3.97 -6.78 5.17
C SER A 139 3.45 -6.20 6.48
N PHE A 140 2.53 -6.92 7.11
CA PHE A 140 1.87 -6.48 8.34
C PHE A 140 1.43 -7.67 9.17
N LYS A 141 1.21 -7.44 10.47
CA LYS A 141 0.58 -8.38 11.39
C LYS A 141 -0.87 -8.00 11.63
N TYR A 142 -1.75 -9.00 11.58
CA TYR A 142 -3.15 -8.84 11.95
C TYR A 142 -3.58 -10.01 12.83
N SER A 143 -4.01 -9.72 14.06
CA SER A 143 -4.37 -10.75 15.05
C SER A 143 -3.29 -11.83 15.19
N ASN A 144 -2.03 -11.40 15.37
CA ASN A 144 -0.82 -12.23 15.51
C ASN A 144 -0.45 -13.08 14.28
N LYS A 145 -1.08 -12.85 13.13
CA LYS A 145 -0.70 -13.50 11.87
C LYS A 145 0.03 -12.52 10.98
N SER A 146 1.24 -12.88 10.56
CA SER A 146 1.97 -12.13 9.54
C SER A 146 1.35 -12.36 8.16
N CYS A 147 1.24 -11.30 7.39
CA CYS A 147 0.63 -11.25 6.09
C CYS A 147 1.51 -10.41 5.18
N THR A 148 1.66 -10.84 3.93
CA THR A 148 2.24 -10.00 2.87
C THR A 148 1.23 -9.87 1.75
N TYR A 149 1.05 -8.65 1.25
CA TYR A 149 0.14 -8.34 0.16
C TYR A 149 0.88 -7.53 -0.90
N LYS A 150 0.73 -7.92 -2.16
CA LYS A 150 1.30 -7.21 -3.30
C LYS A 150 0.22 -6.33 -3.94
N ILE A 151 0.52 -5.03 -4.07
CA ILE A 151 -0.33 -4.08 -4.78
C ILE A 151 0.20 -3.99 -6.21
N LYS A 152 -0.70 -4.09 -7.19
CA LYS A 152 -0.33 -4.24 -8.60
C LYS A 152 -0.02 -2.93 -9.31
N GLU A 153 -0.65 -1.85 -8.86
CA GLU A 153 -0.60 -0.55 -9.52
C GLU A 153 -0.60 0.58 -8.49
N GLU A 154 0.08 1.65 -8.85
CA GLU A 154 0.06 2.94 -8.15
C GLU A 154 -0.73 3.94 -9.00
N ILE A 155 -1.69 4.63 -8.39
CA ILE A 155 -2.56 5.57 -9.12
C ILE A 155 -2.13 7.01 -8.81
N LEU A 156 -1.86 7.78 -9.85
CA LEU A 156 -1.60 9.22 -9.74
C LEU A 156 -2.90 9.97 -9.44
N LEU A 157 -2.87 10.77 -8.38
CA LEU A 157 -3.95 11.67 -8.03
C LEU A 157 -3.69 13.06 -8.57
N GLN A 158 -4.77 13.72 -8.97
CA GLN A 158 -4.70 15.11 -9.43
C GLN A 158 -4.29 16.01 -8.26
N THR A 159 -3.15 16.67 -8.39
CA THR A 159 -2.71 17.72 -7.46
C THR A 159 -3.10 19.09 -7.98
N ALA A 160 -3.70 19.92 -7.11
CA ALA A 160 -3.88 21.32 -7.43
C ALA A 160 -2.49 21.99 -7.49
N PRO A 161 -2.19 22.84 -8.50
CA PRO A 161 -0.98 23.64 -8.51
C PRO A 161 -0.97 24.52 -7.25
N ARG A 162 0.11 24.43 -6.47
CA ARG A 162 0.37 25.34 -5.35
C ARG A 162 1.12 26.55 -5.92
N TYR A 163 0.39 27.62 -6.20
CA TYR A 163 0.94 28.93 -6.58
C TYR A 163 1.36 29.72 -5.34
#